data_AF-A0A395SSW6-F1
#
_entry.id   AF-A0A395SSW6-F1
#
_cell.length_a   1.000
_cell.length_b   1.000
_cell.length_c   1.000
_cell.angle_alpha   90.00
_cell.angle_beta   90.00
_cell.angle_gamma   90.00
#
_symmetry.space_group_name_H-M   'P 1'
#
loop_
_entity.id
_entity.type
_entity.pdbx_description
1 polymer ?
#
loop_
_entity_poly.entity_id
_entity_poly.type
_entity_poly.pdbx_seq_one_letter_code
_entity_poly.pdbx_strand_id
1 'polypeptide(L)'
;MEGIEATQAVVAMDLSDPDIEFCTESTEHDTPTKPSEPHVSPAAEPSASSPTTEADDEKDTISKIIEVKKTKPTLHVRENLSYWKCNQTLQDGSTCSSYNVMEFKQCKDCKSRRGVGDDGTDAYGTKVAKIVLVDNKNGDEYWQYLMEE
;
A
#
# COMPACT_ATOMS: atom_id res chain seq x y z
N MET A 1 -30.85 9.21 50.09
CA MET A 1 -29.85 9.44 49.02
C MET A 1 -28.52 8.97 49.58
N GLU A 2 -27.70 8.34 48.74
CA GLU A 2 -26.34 7.85 49.03
C GLU A 2 -26.19 6.71 50.08
N GLY A 3 -25.13 5.91 49.90
CA GLY A 3 -24.74 4.86 50.88
C GLY A 3 -24.61 3.41 50.38
N ILE A 4 -24.08 3.15 49.17
CA ILE A 4 -23.45 1.85 48.88
C ILE A 4 -22.01 2.03 48.38
N GLU A 5 -21.07 2.04 49.31
CA GLU A 5 -19.65 1.82 49.00
C GLU A 5 -19.45 0.35 48.63
N ALA A 6 -19.03 0.09 47.39
CA ALA A 6 -18.56 -1.21 46.95
C ALA A 6 -17.03 -1.15 46.80
N THR A 7 -16.32 -1.53 47.86
CA THR A 7 -14.86 -1.71 47.82
C THR A 7 -14.50 -2.87 46.88
N GLN A 8 -13.91 -2.54 45.73
CA GLN A 8 -13.44 -3.54 44.78
C GLN A 8 -11.99 -3.93 45.11
N ALA A 9 -11.79 -5.15 45.61
CA ALA A 9 -10.46 -5.68 45.90
C ALA A 9 -9.76 -6.10 44.60
N VAL A 10 -8.62 -5.48 44.29
CA VAL A 10 -7.74 -5.89 43.20
C VAL A 10 -6.88 -7.07 43.64
N VAL A 11 -7.14 -8.25 43.07
CA VAL A 11 -6.25 -9.41 43.19
C VAL A 11 -5.22 -9.30 42.08
N ALA A 12 -3.97 -9.01 42.43
CA ALA A 12 -2.86 -9.06 41.49
C ALA A 12 -2.61 -10.52 41.08
N MET A 13 -2.68 -10.81 39.78
CA MET A 13 -2.23 -12.08 39.22
C MET A 13 -0.85 -11.88 38.62
N ASP A 14 0.15 -12.37 39.34
CA ASP A 14 1.50 -12.58 38.85
C ASP A 14 1.47 -13.57 37.68
N LEU A 15 2.03 -13.19 36.54
CA LEU A 15 2.25 -14.09 35.41
C LEU A 15 3.71 -13.93 34.98
N SER A 16 4.47 -14.99 35.26
CA SER A 16 5.91 -15.05 35.14
C SER A 16 6.36 -15.10 33.67
N ASP A 17 7.46 -14.41 33.38
CA ASP A 17 8.10 -14.36 32.06
C ASP A 17 9.05 -15.56 31.88
N PRO A 18 8.93 -16.37 30.81
CA PRO A 18 9.94 -17.35 30.42
C PRO A 18 10.80 -16.84 29.26
N ASP A 19 12.10 -16.66 29.54
CA ASP A 19 13.16 -16.43 28.56
C ASP A 19 13.01 -17.28 27.27
N ILE A 20 13.14 -16.63 26.11
CA ILE A 20 13.50 -17.29 24.85
C ILE A 20 14.79 -16.66 24.32
N GLU A 21 15.89 -17.41 24.49
CA GLU A 21 17.17 -17.10 23.88
C GLU A 21 17.12 -17.31 22.36
N PHE A 22 17.73 -16.40 21.59
CA PHE A 22 17.87 -16.55 20.14
C PHE A 22 19.30 -16.96 19.79
N CYS A 23 19.56 -18.27 19.78
CA CYS A 23 20.84 -18.82 19.33
C CYS A 23 20.96 -18.80 17.80
N THR A 24 22.09 -18.25 17.33
CA THR A 24 22.93 -18.70 16.20
C THR A 24 22.31 -19.56 15.08
N GLU A 25 22.53 -19.17 13.81
CA GLU A 25 23.69 -19.66 13.02
C GLU A 25 23.59 -19.22 11.53
N SER A 26 24.75 -18.99 10.91
CA SER A 26 24.90 -18.69 9.48
C SER A 26 24.85 -19.96 8.62
N THR A 27 24.43 -19.88 7.36
CA THR A 27 24.78 -20.91 6.37
C THR A 27 25.05 -20.30 5.00
N GLU A 28 26.28 -20.49 4.53
CA GLU A 28 26.74 -20.20 3.16
C GLU A 28 26.46 -21.40 2.25
N HIS A 29 26.36 -21.16 0.93
CA HIS A 29 26.73 -22.04 -0.21
C HIS A 29 25.97 -21.53 -1.47
N ASP A 30 26.40 -21.74 -2.72
CA ASP A 30 27.72 -21.81 -3.35
C ASP A 30 27.48 -21.75 -4.88
N THR A 31 28.50 -21.48 -5.69
CA THR A 31 28.38 -21.49 -7.17
C THR A 31 28.87 -22.83 -7.75
N PRO A 32 28.48 -23.22 -8.97
CA PRO A 32 29.52 -23.23 -10.02
C PRO A 32 29.07 -22.99 -11.49
N THR A 33 29.79 -22.07 -12.15
CA THR A 33 30.55 -22.27 -13.41
C THR A 33 29.88 -22.48 -14.80
N LYS A 34 30.25 -21.58 -15.74
CA LYS A 34 30.00 -21.52 -17.20
C LYS A 34 30.91 -22.48 -18.02
N PRO A 35 30.48 -22.94 -19.22
CA PRO A 35 31.15 -22.58 -20.51
C PRO A 35 30.13 -22.34 -21.67
N SER A 36 30.41 -21.75 -22.85
CA SER A 36 31.52 -20.94 -23.42
C SER A 36 31.06 -20.25 -24.74
N GLU A 37 31.97 -19.58 -25.46
CA GLU A 37 31.81 -18.82 -26.74
C GLU A 37 32.29 -19.63 -28.00
N PRO A 38 32.20 -19.20 -29.30
CA PRO A 38 32.34 -17.80 -29.80
C PRO A 38 31.53 -17.35 -31.07
N HIS A 39 31.83 -16.10 -31.48
CA HIS A 39 31.32 -15.20 -32.55
C HIS A 39 31.22 -15.72 -34.00
N VAL A 40 30.50 -14.96 -34.86
CA VAL A 40 30.97 -14.31 -36.13
C VAL A 40 29.85 -13.46 -36.76
N SER A 41 30.17 -12.26 -37.28
CA SER A 41 29.27 -11.37 -38.05
C SER A 41 29.46 -11.53 -39.57
N PRO A 42 28.54 -11.02 -40.41
CA PRO A 42 28.96 -9.94 -41.32
C PRO A 42 27.90 -8.82 -41.50
N ALA A 43 28.32 -7.71 -42.11
CA ALA A 43 27.50 -6.51 -42.35
C ALA A 43 27.25 -6.24 -43.84
N ALA A 44 26.09 -5.67 -44.19
CA ALA A 44 25.86 -4.84 -45.38
C ALA A 44 24.48 -4.14 -45.34
N GLU A 45 24.49 -2.80 -45.33
CA GLU A 45 23.41 -1.92 -45.84
C GLU A 45 23.80 -1.45 -47.28
N PRO A 46 23.01 -0.65 -48.03
CA PRO A 46 21.67 -0.08 -47.78
C PRO A 46 20.66 -0.30 -48.94
N SER A 47 19.40 0.10 -48.75
CA SER A 47 18.55 0.68 -49.82
C SER A 47 17.33 1.42 -49.27
N ALA A 48 16.95 2.51 -49.94
CA ALA A 48 15.97 3.49 -49.45
C ALA A 48 14.54 3.21 -49.95
N SER A 49 13.53 3.64 -49.17
CA SER A 49 12.50 4.64 -49.57
C SER A 49 11.31 4.66 -48.59
N SER A 50 10.95 5.85 -48.12
CA SER A 50 9.65 6.14 -47.48
C SER A 50 8.63 6.60 -48.56
N PRO A 51 7.39 7.03 -48.22
CA PRO A 51 6.55 6.73 -47.06
C PRO A 51 5.12 6.26 -47.46
N THR A 52 4.30 5.80 -46.50
CA THR A 52 2.82 5.91 -46.60
C THR A 52 2.11 5.82 -45.24
N THR A 53 1.54 6.96 -44.85
CA THR A 53 0.15 7.16 -44.37
C THR A 53 -0.47 6.27 -43.27
N GLU A 54 -0.59 6.87 -42.08
CA GLU A 54 -1.88 7.13 -41.39
C GLU A 54 -2.85 5.96 -41.17
N ALA A 55 -2.79 5.29 -40.01
CA ALA A 55 -3.93 4.72 -39.29
C ALA A 55 -3.54 4.32 -37.84
N ASP A 56 -4.52 4.36 -36.92
CA ASP A 56 -4.48 3.79 -35.56
C ASP A 56 -3.44 4.33 -34.55
N ASP A 57 -3.65 5.59 -34.10
CA ASP A 57 -3.31 6.00 -32.71
C ASP A 57 -4.52 6.61 -31.98
N GLU A 58 -5.70 6.03 -32.17
CA GLU A 58 -6.94 6.48 -31.49
C GLU A 58 -7.14 5.84 -30.10
N LYS A 59 -6.06 5.36 -29.48
CA LYS A 59 -6.07 4.77 -28.13
C LYS A 59 -5.42 5.61 -27.04
N ASP A 60 -4.51 6.52 -27.38
CA ASP A 60 -3.82 7.35 -26.38
C ASP A 60 -4.70 8.52 -25.87
N THR A 61 -5.70 8.93 -26.66
CA THR A 61 -6.67 9.98 -26.29
C THR A 61 -7.55 9.61 -25.10
N ILE A 62 -7.99 8.35 -24.96
CA ILE A 62 -8.89 7.94 -23.87
C ILE A 62 -8.20 8.03 -22.50
N SER A 63 -6.90 7.71 -22.44
CA SER A 63 -6.10 7.80 -21.21
C SER A 63 -5.90 9.24 -20.71
N LYS A 64 -6.12 10.26 -21.55
CA LYS A 64 -5.94 11.68 -21.22
C LYS A 64 -7.21 12.40 -20.75
N ILE A 65 -8.40 11.82 -20.93
CA ILE A 65 -9.67 12.59 -20.82
C ILE A 65 -10.03 13.02 -19.39
N ILE A 66 -9.49 12.38 -18.35
CA ILE A 66 -9.60 12.91 -16.98
C ILE A 66 -8.27 12.80 -16.24
N GLU A 67 -7.35 13.74 -16.49
CA GLU A 67 -6.31 14.06 -15.52
C GLU A 67 -6.97 14.73 -14.30
N VAL A 68 -7.57 13.89 -13.45
CA VAL A 68 -8.15 14.26 -12.17
C VAL A 68 -7.06 14.93 -11.35
N LYS A 69 -7.16 16.26 -11.17
CA LYS A 69 -6.16 17.08 -10.47
C LYS A 69 -6.08 16.68 -9.00
N LYS A 70 -5.19 15.72 -8.72
CA LYS A 70 -4.88 15.26 -7.36
C LYS A 70 -4.32 16.42 -6.54
N THR A 71 -4.77 16.53 -5.30
CA THR A 71 -4.30 17.58 -4.39
C THR A 71 -2.85 17.34 -3.95
N LYS A 72 -2.24 18.36 -3.36
CA LYS A 72 -1.06 18.13 -2.50
C LYS A 72 -1.43 17.18 -1.35
N PRO A 73 -0.54 16.26 -0.93
CA PRO A 73 -0.76 15.44 0.25
C PRO A 73 -0.91 16.29 1.52
N THR A 74 -1.82 15.89 2.41
CA THR A 74 -2.14 16.60 3.66
C THR A 74 -2.39 15.63 4.81
N LEU A 75 -2.18 16.10 6.04
CA LEU A 75 -2.55 15.40 7.27
C LEU A 75 -4.06 15.55 7.61
N HIS A 76 -4.75 16.46 6.92
CA HIS A 76 -6.16 16.72 7.17
C HIS A 76 -7.05 15.60 6.61
N VAL A 77 -7.78 14.93 7.50
CA VAL A 77 -8.88 14.03 7.16
C VAL A 77 -10.13 14.88 6.95
N ARG A 78 -10.64 14.89 5.72
CA ARG A 78 -11.85 15.64 5.33
C ARG A 78 -13.12 14.94 5.81
N GLU A 79 -14.19 15.71 5.98
CA GLU A 79 -15.50 15.20 6.41
C GLU A 79 -16.13 14.20 5.43
N ASN A 80 -15.81 14.30 4.13
CA ASN A 80 -16.27 13.35 3.12
C ASN A 80 -15.52 12.01 3.11
N LEU A 81 -14.57 11.80 4.03
CA LEU A 81 -13.83 10.55 4.19
C LEU A 81 -14.49 9.68 5.27
N SER A 82 -15.41 8.80 4.87
CA SER A 82 -16.20 7.99 5.81
C SER A 82 -15.57 6.63 6.12
N TYR A 83 -14.86 6.04 5.15
CA TYR A 83 -14.25 4.72 5.27
C TYR A 83 -12.86 4.70 4.62
N TRP A 84 -12.10 3.63 4.88
CA TRP A 84 -10.91 3.29 4.12
C TRP A 84 -10.94 1.83 3.67
N LYS A 85 -10.43 1.60 2.46
CA LYS A 85 -10.23 0.28 1.86
C LYS A 85 -8.78 -0.14 2.04
N CYS A 86 -8.58 -1.27 2.71
CA CYS A 86 -7.28 -1.88 2.92
C CYS A 86 -6.75 -2.48 1.61
N ASN A 87 -5.64 -1.96 1.10
CA ASN A 87 -4.95 -2.42 -0.09
C ASN A 87 -3.62 -3.13 0.25
N GLN A 88 -3.44 -3.56 1.50
CA GLN A 88 -2.27 -4.31 1.94
C GLN A 88 -2.24 -5.73 1.33
N THR A 89 -1.04 -6.17 0.95
CA THR A 89 -0.78 -7.51 0.40
C THR A 89 -0.74 -8.55 1.53
N LEU A 90 -1.40 -9.68 1.31
CA LEU A 90 -1.47 -10.81 2.23
C LEU A 90 -0.33 -11.82 1.98
N GLN A 91 -0.18 -12.80 2.88
CA GLN A 91 0.87 -13.82 2.78
C GLN A 91 0.75 -14.72 1.53
N ASP A 92 -0.44 -14.85 0.96
CA ASP A 92 -0.72 -15.57 -0.30
C ASP A 92 -0.48 -14.71 -1.56
N GLY A 93 -0.02 -13.46 -1.39
CA GLY A 93 0.18 -12.49 -2.47
C GLY A 93 -1.09 -11.76 -2.93
N SER A 94 -2.26 -12.08 -2.38
CA SER A 94 -3.52 -11.38 -2.69
C SER A 94 -3.63 -10.03 -1.96
N THR A 95 -4.62 -9.21 -2.32
CA THR A 95 -4.86 -7.89 -1.69
C THR A 95 -6.14 -7.90 -0.87
N CYS A 96 -6.06 -7.54 0.42
CA CYS A 96 -7.15 -7.65 1.39
C CYS A 96 -8.50 -7.07 0.90
N SER A 97 -8.48 -5.87 0.32
CA SER A 97 -9.64 -5.16 -0.24
C SER A 97 -10.78 -4.82 0.74
N SER A 98 -10.60 -5.02 2.05
CA SER A 98 -11.64 -4.81 3.06
C SER A 98 -11.91 -3.34 3.38
N TYR A 99 -13.18 -2.98 3.57
CA TYR A 99 -13.63 -1.66 4.01
C TYR A 99 -13.74 -1.57 5.54
N ASN A 100 -13.18 -0.51 6.09
CA ASN A 100 -13.04 -0.24 7.52
C ASN A 100 -13.47 1.21 7.82
N VAL A 101 -13.97 1.49 9.02
CA VAL A 101 -14.29 2.86 9.45
C VAL A 101 -13.00 3.66 9.70
N MET A 102 -13.06 4.98 9.54
CA MET A 102 -11.87 5.86 9.60
C MET A 102 -11.21 5.91 10.98
N GLU A 103 -11.95 5.62 12.05
CA GLU A 103 -11.45 5.53 13.42
C GLU A 103 -10.52 4.32 13.62
N PHE A 104 -10.70 3.25 12.85
CA PHE A 104 -9.89 2.04 12.97
C PHE A 104 -8.62 2.15 12.13
N LYS A 105 -7.47 2.32 12.79
CA LYS A 105 -6.13 2.26 12.16
C LYS A 105 -5.64 0.83 11.86
N GLN A 106 -6.44 -0.20 12.13
CA GLN A 106 -6.13 -1.60 11.82
C GLN A 106 -7.27 -2.21 11.00
N CYS A 107 -6.93 -2.96 9.96
CA CYS A 107 -7.91 -3.67 9.14
C CYS A 107 -8.59 -4.77 9.97
N LYS A 108 -9.91 -4.77 9.99
CA LYS A 108 -10.73 -5.74 10.75
C LYS A 108 -10.51 -7.18 10.28
N ASP A 109 -10.21 -7.38 8.99
CA ASP A 109 -10.07 -8.70 8.38
C ASP A 109 -8.63 -9.19 8.44
N CYS A 110 -7.70 -8.54 7.73
CA CYS A 110 -6.30 -8.99 7.63
C CYS A 110 -5.37 -8.56 8.78
N LYS A 111 -5.84 -7.76 9.73
CA LYS A 111 -5.09 -7.21 10.87
C LYS A 111 -3.88 -6.31 10.52
N SER A 112 -3.61 -6.06 9.24
CA SER A 112 -2.63 -5.07 8.80
C SER A 112 -3.01 -3.68 9.31
N ARG A 113 -2.01 -2.88 9.69
CA ARG A 113 -2.20 -1.45 10.00
C ARG A 113 -2.56 -0.70 8.71
N ARG A 114 -3.42 0.31 8.82
CA ARG A 114 -3.68 1.27 7.74
C ARG A 114 -2.38 1.94 7.32
N GLY A 115 -2.08 1.92 6.02
CA GLY A 115 -0.76 2.21 5.48
C GLY A 115 -0.76 2.80 4.08
N VAL A 116 0.45 3.09 3.59
CA VAL A 116 0.67 3.56 2.22
C VAL A 116 0.04 2.57 1.23
N GLY A 117 -0.70 3.09 0.26
CA GLY A 117 -1.44 2.27 -0.71
C GLY A 117 -2.93 2.19 -0.42
N ASP A 118 -3.36 2.34 0.83
CA ASP A 118 -4.77 2.25 1.22
C ASP A 118 -5.57 3.44 0.67
N ASP A 119 -6.81 3.14 0.26
CA ASP A 119 -7.70 4.12 -0.35
C ASP A 119 -8.69 4.65 0.67
N GLY A 120 -8.96 5.95 0.64
CA GLY A 120 -9.98 6.59 1.46
C GLY A 120 -11.23 6.83 0.62
N THR A 121 -12.40 6.47 1.16
CA THR A 121 -13.66 6.46 0.43
C THR A 121 -14.77 7.23 1.14
N ASP A 122 -15.70 7.75 0.36
CA ASP A 122 -16.93 8.35 0.86
C ASP A 122 -17.91 7.31 1.42
N ALA A 123 -19.08 7.77 1.88
CA ALA A 123 -20.15 6.94 2.41
C ALA A 123 -20.74 5.93 1.39
N TYR A 124 -20.51 6.12 0.09
CA TYR A 124 -20.96 5.25 -1.00
C TYR A 124 -19.88 4.25 -1.44
N GLY A 125 -18.68 4.30 -0.85
CA GLY A 125 -17.52 3.50 -1.26
C GLY A 125 -16.76 4.08 -2.45
N THR A 126 -17.08 5.29 -2.91
CA THR A 126 -16.33 5.99 -3.96
C THR A 126 -14.98 6.40 -3.42
N LYS A 127 -13.91 6.08 -4.13
CA LYS A 127 -12.56 6.56 -3.79
C LYS A 127 -12.47 8.07 -3.94
N VAL A 128 -12.09 8.75 -2.85
CA VAL A 128 -11.87 10.21 -2.82
C VAL A 128 -10.46 10.58 -2.37
N ALA A 129 -9.72 9.66 -1.73
CA ALA A 129 -8.35 9.86 -1.29
C ALA A 129 -7.49 8.58 -1.40
N LYS A 130 -6.18 8.73 -1.19
CA LYS A 130 -5.22 7.63 -1.01
C LYS A 130 -4.12 8.03 -0.03
N ILE A 131 -3.67 7.12 0.83
CA ILE A 131 -2.48 7.31 1.65
C ILE A 131 -1.23 7.16 0.77
N VAL A 132 -0.43 8.22 0.69
CA VAL A 132 0.81 8.25 -0.12
C VAL A 132 2.08 8.17 0.72
N LEU A 133 2.00 8.53 2.01
CA LEU A 133 3.10 8.45 2.96
C LEU A 133 2.52 8.19 4.36
N VAL A 134 3.22 7.40 5.17
CA VAL A 134 3.03 7.31 6.62
C VAL A 134 4.38 7.62 7.27
N ASP A 135 4.42 8.53 8.23
CA ASP A 135 5.65 8.80 9.00
C ASP A 135 5.81 7.74 10.09
N ASN A 136 6.92 7.00 10.03
CA ASN A 136 7.22 5.90 10.94
C ASN A 136 7.56 6.34 12.38
N LYS A 137 7.80 7.64 12.62
CA LYS A 137 8.17 8.17 13.95
C LYS A 137 6.96 8.48 14.84
N ASN A 138 5.90 9.03 14.25
CA ASN A 138 4.69 9.45 14.97
C ASN A 138 3.41 8.75 14.48
N GLY A 139 3.45 8.08 13.32
CA GLY A 139 2.29 7.39 12.75
C GLY A 139 1.32 8.31 12.00
N ASP A 140 1.77 9.50 11.58
CA ASP A 140 1.01 10.44 10.76
C ASP A 140 0.74 9.89 9.36
N GLU A 141 -0.49 10.06 8.88
CA GLU A 141 -0.97 9.54 7.60
C GLU A 141 -1.19 10.70 6.62
N TYR A 142 -0.42 10.74 5.52
CA TYR A 142 -0.53 11.79 4.50
C TYR A 142 -1.46 11.33 3.37
N TRP A 143 -2.61 11.98 3.30
CA TRP A 143 -3.67 11.70 2.35
C TRP A 143 -3.56 12.62 1.12
N GLN A 144 -3.55 12.03 -0.07
CA GLN A 144 -3.73 12.75 -1.34
C GLN A 144 -5.19 12.58 -1.80
N TYR A 145 -5.91 13.68 -1.93
CA TYR A 145 -7.29 13.68 -2.40
C TYR A 145 -7.34 13.77 -3.93
N LEU A 146 -8.42 13.25 -4.51
CA LEU A 146 -8.64 13.27 -5.96
C LEU A 146 -9.20 14.61 -6.45
N MET A 147 -9.86 15.38 -5.59
CA MET A 147 -10.42 16.70 -5.94
C MET A 147 -10.04 17.73 -4.88
N GLU A 148 -9.90 18.98 -5.29
CA GLU A 148 -9.88 20.11 -4.37
C GLU A 148 -11.29 20.27 -3.72
N GLU A 149 -11.35 21.02 -2.62
CA GLU A 149 -12.56 21.22 -1.80
C GLU A 149 -13.17 22.60 -2.10
#